data_AF-X1JID7-F1
#
_entry.id   AF-X1JID7-F1
#
_cell.length_a   1.000
_cell.length_b   1.000
_cell.length_c   1.000
_cell.angle_alpha   90.00
_cell.angle_beta   90.00
_cell.angle_gamma   90.00
#
_symmetry.space_group_name_H-M   'P 1'
#
loop_
_entity.id
_entity.type
_entity.pdbx_description
1 polymer ?
#
loop_
_entity_poly.entity_id
_entity_poly.type
_entity_poly.pdbx_seq_one_letter_code
_entity_poly.pdbx_strand_id
1 'polypeptide(L)' 'MLICILKSKIHRATVTGAEINYMGSISIDKNLMEHAKILPYEKVLVVSLDSA' A
#
# COMPACT_ATOMS: atom_id res chain seq x y z
N MET A 1 16.26 -12.90 19.24
CA MET A 1 14.82 -12.90 18.86
C MET A 1 14.55 -11.61 18.08
N LEU A 2 13.85 -11.67 16.95
CA LEU A 2 13.47 -10.51 16.15
C LEU A 2 11.94 -10.39 16.15
N ILE A 3 11.40 -9.18 16.23
CA ILE A 3 9.96 -8.87 16.19
C ILE A 3 9.67 -8.09 14.91
N CYS A 4 8.61 -8.44 14.18
CA CYS A 4 8.14 -7.68 13.04
C CYS A 4 7.13 -6.63 13.51
N ILE A 5 7.40 -5.35 13.22
CA ILE A 5 6.55 -4.22 13.60
C ILE A 5 6.13 -3.47 12.32
N LEU A 6 4.90 -2.99 12.29
CA LEU A 6 4.41 -2.13 11.22
C LEU A 6 5.14 -0.78 11.25
N LYS A 7 5.91 -0.49 10.19
CA LYS A 7 6.63 0.78 10.04
C LYS A 7 5.69 1.97 9.85
N SER A 8 4.67 1.84 9.00
CA SER A 8 3.74 2.90 8.65
C SER A 8 2.47 2.37 7.98
N LYS A 9 1.44 3.20 7.85
CA LYS A 9 0.20 2.87 7.12
C LYS A 9 -0.39 4.09 6.42
N ILE A 10 -1.10 3.83 5.32
CA ILE A 10 -2.06 4.78 4.75
C ILE A 10 -3.44 4.31 5.22
N HIS A 11 -4.12 5.12 6.03
CA HIS A 11 -5.39 4.73 6.62
C HIS A 11 -6.56 5.16 5.74
N ARG A 12 -7.45 4.21 5.39
CA ARG A 12 -8.68 4.45 4.62
C ARG A 12 -8.44 5.13 3.26
N ALA A 13 -7.42 4.68 2.54
CA ALA A 13 -7.22 5.08 1.14
C ALA A 13 -8.40 4.59 0.28
N THR A 14 -8.75 5.38 -0.74
CA THR A 14 -9.73 5.01 -1.76
C THR A 14 -9.00 4.46 -2.98
N VAL A 15 -9.45 3.30 -3.48
CA VAL A 15 -8.94 2.75 -4.74
C VAL A 15 -9.41 3.66 -5.88
N THR A 16 -8.46 4.23 -6.64
CA THR A 16 -8.75 5.15 -7.75
C THR A 16 -8.86 4.44 -9.10
N GLY A 17 -8.38 3.20 -9.20
CA GLY A 17 -8.43 2.38 -10.40
C GLY A 17 -7.89 0.99 -10.14
N ALA A 18 -8.32 0.03 -10.95
CA ALA A 18 -7.86 -1.35 -10.93
C ALA A 18 -7.76 -1.87 -12.37
N GLU A 19 -6.66 -2.53 -12.69
CA GLU A 19 -6.40 -3.11 -14.01
C GLU A 19 -5.99 -4.57 -13.81
N ILE A 20 -6.74 -5.50 -14.41
CA ILE A 20 -6.56 -6.95 -14.23
C ILE A 20 -5.19 -7.39 -14.78
N ASN A 21 -4.74 -6.73 -15.85
CA ASN A 21 -3.48 -7.06 -16.50
C ASN A 21 -2.27 -6.35 -15.88
N TYR A 22 -2.47 -5.55 -14.83
CA TYR A 22 -1.38 -4.86 -14.14
C TYR A 22 -0.62 -5.84 -13.25
N MET A 23 0.61 -6.15 -13.65
CA MET A 23 1.42 -7.15 -12.98
C MET A 23 2.03 -6.61 -11.68
N GLY A 24 1.73 -7.31 -10.58
CA GLY A 24 2.68 -7.51 -9.48
C GLY A 24 2.93 -6.34 -8.53
N SER A 25 2.10 -5.29 -8.50
CA SER A 25 2.23 -4.20 -7.52
C SER A 25 0.95 -3.38 -7.34
N ILE A 26 1.02 -2.36 -6.47
CA ILE A 26 0.01 -1.29 -6.35
C ILE A 26 0.72 0.05 -6.61
N SER A 27 0.11 0.89 -7.44
CA SER A 27 0.55 2.27 -7.61
C SER A 27 -0.01 3.14 -6.49
N ILE A 28 0.85 3.91 -5.83
CA ILE A 28 0.48 4.81 -4.74
C ILE A 28 0.94 6.22 -5.13
N ASP A 29 0.12 7.23 -4.84
CA ASP A 29 0.49 8.64 -5.02
C ASP A 29 1.80 8.95 -4.28
N LYS A 30 2.72 9.64 -4.95
CA LYS A 30 4.04 9.98 -4.42
C LYS A 30 3.96 10.74 -3.09
N ASN A 31 3.02 11.67 -2.93
CA ASN A 31 2.85 12.43 -1.70
C ASN A 31 2.41 11.53 -0.53
N LEU A 32 1.54 10.54 -0.80
CA LEU A 32 1.15 9.56 0.20
C LEU A 32 2.32 8.66 0.60
N MET A 33 3.15 8.25 -0.37
CA MET A 33 4.37 7.49 -0.09
C MET A 33 5.35 8.29 0.77
N GLU A 34 5.58 9.56 0.45
CA GLU A 34 6.47 10.44 1.22
C GLU A 34 6.00 10.62 2.67
N HIS A 35 4.71 10.92 2.87
CA HIS A 35 4.14 11.08 4.21
C HIS A 35 4.11 9.76 5.00
N ALA A 36 3.83 8.63 4.34
CA ALA A 36 3.86 7.31 4.96
C ALA A 36 5.29 6.71 5.02
N LYS A 37 6.31 7.40 4.52
CA LYS A 37 7.69 6.91 4.45
C LYS A 37 7.82 5.56 3.72
N ILE A 38 7.00 5.31 2.71
CA ILE A 38 7.04 4.11 1.87
C ILE A 38 8.01 4.35 0.72
N LEU A 39 8.95 3.44 0.50
CA LEU A 39 9.89 3.50 -0.62
C LEU A 39 9.32 2.79 -1.86
N PRO A 40 9.71 3.20 -3.08
CA PRO A 40 9.43 2.41 -4.27
C PRO A 40 9.93 0.97 -4.09
N TYR A 41 9.10 0.00 -4.53
CA TYR A 41 9.35 -1.44 -4.40
C TYR A 41 9.41 -1.98 -2.96
N GLU A 42 9.04 -1.20 -1.94
CA GLU A 42 8.90 -1.69 -0.56
C GLU A 42 7.76 -2.70 -0.46
N LYS A 43 7.96 -3.78 0.30
CA LYS A 43 6.91 -4.76 0.58
C LYS A 43 5.80 -4.09 1.41
N VAL A 44 4.58 -4.12 0.88
CA VAL A 44 3.40 -3.56 1.54
C VAL A 44 2.38 -4.65 1.89
N LEU A 45 1.53 -4.35 2.88
CA LEU A 45 0.33 -5.12 3.18
C LEU A 45 -0.89 -4.30 2.75
N VAL A 46 -1.78 -4.90 1.97
CA VAL A 46 -3.00 -4.26 1.48
C VAL A 46 -4.21 -5.01 2.05
N VAL A 47 -5.15 -4.28 2.63
CA VAL A 47 -6.39 -4.82 3.18
C VAL A 47 -7.55 -4.00 2.62
N SER A 48 -8.54 -4.68 2.03
CA SER A 48 -9.79 -4.06 1.61
C SER A 48 -10.77 -4.00 2.78
N LEU A 49 -11.45 -2.87 2.95
CA LEU A 49 -12.59 -2.75 3.87
C LEU A 49 -13.89 -3.22 3.21
N ASP A 50 -13.94 -3.15 1.88
CA ASP A 50 -15.08 -3.60 1.10
C ASP A 50 -14.80 -5.03 0.63
N SER A 51 -15.67 -5.93 1.03
CA SER A 51 -15.68 -7.32 0.63
C SER A 51 -17.07 -7.61 0.06
N ALA A 52 -17.16 -7.80 -1.26
CA ALA A 52 -18.18 -8.66 -1.83
C ALA A 52 -17.54 -10.03 -2.06
#